data_AF-A0AAQ0RR76-F1
#
_entry.id   AF-A0AAQ0RR76-F1
#
_cell.length_a   1.000
_cell.length_b   1.000
_cell.length_c   1.000
_cell.angle_alpha   90.00
_cell.angle_beta   90.00
_cell.angle_gamma   90.00
#
_symmetry.space_group_name_H-M   'P 1'
#
loop_
_entity.id
_entity.type
_entity.pdbx_description
1 polymer ?
#
loop_
_entity_poly.entity_id
_entity_poly.type
_entity_poly.pdbx_seq_one_letter_code
_entity_poly.pdbx_strand_id
1 'polypeptide(L)'
;MDGMIPGGRYETMVLPLIPFAIKGCLWYQGESNCMIRDRQYAEKYQVLVDSWREAFNVPGALFYSVLLAPHLYSNRMSKDRPPVTAEELPIFHQQQIKARSMIPNTDFVVVSDLVDKLRDIHPSYKWKVGERLARVALAKDYGLAEVVWSGPCADKAEVVADSIVVSFGHVADGLKTNNKGRLDWFEIAGKDGVFRPALADIRGRNKVVVYHPEIVQPVQVRFGWHETAMPNLVNSEGLPAIPFSRVSLSER
;
A
#
# COMPACT_ATOMS: atom_id res chain seq x y z
N MET A 1 20.21 -7.08 -13.88
CA MET A 1 18.82 -7.43 -14.27
C MET A 1 18.42 -6.46 -15.38
N ASP A 2 17.92 -6.97 -16.50
CA ASP A 2 17.47 -6.21 -17.69
C ASP A 2 18.56 -5.62 -18.59
N GLY A 3 19.75 -6.22 -18.59
CA GLY A 3 20.88 -5.74 -19.40
C GLY A 3 21.42 -4.36 -18.99
N MET A 4 20.85 -3.75 -17.95
CA MET A 4 21.34 -2.49 -17.39
C MET A 4 22.44 -2.76 -16.36
N ILE A 5 23.47 -1.92 -16.40
CA ILE A 5 24.55 -1.89 -15.42
C ILE A 5 23.94 -1.49 -14.06
N PRO A 6 24.10 -2.31 -13.00
CA PRO A 6 23.69 -1.93 -11.65
C PRO A 6 24.25 -0.55 -11.28
N GLY A 7 23.41 0.33 -10.74
CA GLY A 7 23.84 1.69 -10.37
C GLY A 7 23.92 2.69 -11.53
N GLY A 8 23.73 2.30 -12.79
CA GLY A 8 23.91 3.22 -13.93
C GLY A 8 23.01 4.48 -13.89
N ARG A 9 21.79 4.38 -13.34
CA ARG A 9 20.93 5.56 -13.10
C ARG A 9 21.38 6.40 -11.90
N TYR A 10 21.96 5.77 -10.88
CA TYR A 10 22.49 6.49 -9.74
C TYR A 10 23.65 7.39 -10.16
N GLU A 11 24.63 6.85 -10.89
CA GLU A 11 25.80 7.60 -11.35
C GLU A 11 25.45 8.78 -12.26
N THR A 12 24.44 8.61 -13.13
CA THR A 12 24.09 9.64 -14.13
C THR A 12 23.03 10.63 -13.65
N MET A 13 22.15 10.24 -12.71
CA MET A 13 21.01 11.07 -12.31
C MET A 13 21.04 11.54 -10.86
N VAL A 14 21.73 10.82 -9.97
CA VAL A 14 21.71 11.10 -8.53
C VAL A 14 23.05 11.65 -8.06
N LEU A 15 24.16 10.99 -8.43
CA LEU A 15 25.51 11.42 -8.07
C LEU A 15 25.80 12.89 -8.43
N PRO A 16 25.38 13.43 -9.59
CA PRO A 16 25.61 14.84 -9.93
C PRO A 16 24.88 15.83 -9.01
N LEU A 17 23.85 15.37 -8.28
CA LEU A 17 23.12 16.19 -7.32
C LEU A 17 23.82 16.27 -5.96
N ILE A 18 24.88 15.49 -5.74
CA ILE A 18 25.66 15.46 -4.49
C ILE A 18 26.73 16.56 -4.52
N PRO A 19 26.28 17.83 -4.50
CA PRO A 19 26.56 18.63 -3.31
C PRO A 19 25.34 19.39 -2.76
N PHE A 20 24.16 19.23 -3.35
CA PHE A 20 22.95 19.93 -2.89
C PHE A 20 22.43 19.33 -1.58
N ALA A 21 21.96 20.20 -0.70
CA ALA A 21 21.27 19.76 0.51
C ALA A 21 19.92 19.16 0.17
N ILE A 22 19.62 18.00 0.75
CA ILE A 22 18.30 17.35 0.67
C ILE A 22 17.73 17.17 2.08
N LYS A 23 16.40 17.28 2.19
CA LYS A 23 15.68 16.94 3.44
C LYS A 23 15.22 15.48 3.44
N GLY A 24 15.00 14.92 2.25
CA GLY A 24 14.47 13.58 2.04
C GLY A 24 14.23 13.30 0.56
N CYS A 25 13.60 12.17 0.28
CA CYS A 25 13.32 11.67 -1.06
C CYS A 25 11.86 11.18 -1.16
N LEU A 26 11.24 11.46 -2.30
CA LEU A 26 9.96 10.89 -2.70
C LEU A 26 10.22 9.80 -3.73
N TRP A 27 9.77 8.57 -3.45
CA TRP A 27 10.12 7.38 -4.24
C TRP A 27 8.88 6.68 -4.80
N TYR A 28 8.60 6.87 -6.08
CA TYR A 28 7.55 6.14 -6.78
C TYR A 28 8.16 5.26 -7.86
N GLN A 29 8.38 3.99 -7.50
CA GLN A 29 8.91 2.98 -8.39
C GLN A 29 8.46 1.60 -7.90
N GLY A 30 8.37 0.63 -8.80
CA GLY A 30 8.26 -0.78 -8.44
C GLY A 30 7.60 -1.64 -9.50
N GLU A 31 7.03 -1.03 -10.54
CA GLU A 31 6.26 -1.69 -11.58
C GLU A 31 7.04 -2.83 -12.25
N SER A 32 8.29 -2.57 -12.64
CA SER A 32 9.17 -3.60 -13.20
C SER A 32 9.50 -4.69 -12.18
N ASN A 33 9.63 -4.35 -10.90
CA ASN A 33 9.90 -5.31 -9.81
C ASN A 33 8.68 -6.21 -9.56
N CYS A 34 7.47 -5.64 -9.62
CA CYS A 34 6.21 -6.38 -9.57
C CYS A 34 6.13 -7.37 -10.75
N MET A 35 6.47 -6.95 -11.97
CA MET A 35 6.45 -7.82 -13.16
C MET A 35 7.45 -8.99 -13.10
N ILE A 36 8.53 -8.88 -12.32
CA ILE A 36 9.49 -9.99 -12.12
C ILE A 36 9.28 -10.75 -10.82
N ARG A 37 8.22 -10.42 -10.06
CA ARG A 37 7.89 -11.06 -8.78
C ARG A 37 9.01 -10.88 -7.75
N ASP A 38 9.56 -9.68 -7.66
CA ASP A 38 10.67 -9.38 -6.76
C ASP A 38 10.25 -9.50 -5.28
N ARG A 39 10.65 -10.58 -4.62
CA ARG A 39 10.38 -10.83 -3.19
C ARG A 39 11.43 -10.26 -2.25
N GLN A 40 12.42 -9.54 -2.79
CA GLN A 40 13.50 -8.89 -2.04
C GLN A 40 13.48 -7.36 -2.21
N TYR A 41 12.33 -6.80 -2.61
CA TYR A 41 12.23 -5.37 -2.89
C TYR A 41 12.47 -4.53 -1.64
N ALA A 42 11.99 -4.95 -0.48
CA ALA A 42 12.17 -4.21 0.78
C ALA A 42 13.67 -4.09 1.15
N GLU A 43 14.42 -5.17 1.01
CA GLU A 43 15.86 -5.23 1.26
C GLU A 43 16.63 -4.36 0.27
N LYS A 44 16.27 -4.40 -1.01
CA LYS A 44 16.88 -3.55 -2.04
C LYS A 44 16.57 -2.08 -1.80
N TYR A 45 15.36 -1.76 -1.35
CA TYR A 45 14.98 -0.40 -1.01
C TYR A 45 15.74 0.10 0.23
N GLN A 46 15.94 -0.73 1.25
CA GLN A 46 16.81 -0.42 2.39
C GLN A 46 18.23 -0.05 1.93
N VAL A 47 18.85 -0.88 1.08
CA VAL A 47 20.19 -0.58 0.53
C VAL A 47 20.21 0.75 -0.22
N LEU A 48 19.19 1.04 -1.05
CA LEU A 48 19.07 2.32 -1.74
C LEU A 48 19.01 3.50 -0.76
N VAL A 49 18.13 3.40 0.25
CA VAL A 49 17.95 4.46 1.26
C VAL A 49 19.26 4.70 2.01
N ASP A 50 19.92 3.64 2.48
CA ASP A 50 21.16 3.76 3.25
C ASP A 50 22.28 4.36 2.41
N SER A 51 22.45 3.89 1.17
CA SER A 51 23.46 4.44 0.25
C SER A 51 23.22 5.92 -0.03
N TRP A 52 21.97 6.36 -0.19
CA TRP A 52 21.67 7.77 -0.45
C TRP A 52 21.85 8.63 0.80
N ARG A 53 21.44 8.14 1.98
CA ARG A 53 21.68 8.83 3.25
C ARG A 53 23.17 9.02 3.51
N GLU A 54 23.98 8.01 3.23
CA GLU A 54 25.43 8.09 3.33
C GLU A 54 26.00 9.10 2.33
N ALA A 55 25.65 8.97 1.04
CA ALA A 55 26.24 9.79 -0.01
C ALA A 55 25.90 11.29 0.13
N PHE A 56 24.70 11.63 0.61
CA PHE A 56 24.29 13.01 0.91
C PHE A 56 24.64 13.46 2.35
N ASN A 57 25.24 12.59 3.18
CA ASN A 57 25.54 12.82 4.59
C ASN A 57 24.32 13.29 5.43
N VAL A 58 23.21 12.57 5.29
CA VAL A 58 21.92 12.86 5.93
C VAL A 58 21.32 11.59 6.56
N PRO A 59 21.92 11.04 7.63
CA PRO A 59 21.51 9.75 8.21
C PRO A 59 20.05 9.71 8.68
N GLY A 60 19.45 10.87 8.97
CA GLY A 60 18.04 11.00 9.35
C GLY A 60 17.08 11.37 8.21
N ALA A 61 17.56 11.53 6.97
CA ALA A 61 16.72 11.97 5.85
C ALA A 61 15.57 11.01 5.60
N LEU A 62 14.43 11.57 5.20
CA LEU A 62 13.18 10.84 5.14
C LEU A 62 12.94 10.29 3.74
N PHE A 63 12.32 9.12 3.67
CA PHE A 63 12.05 8.45 2.41
C PHE A 63 10.59 8.04 2.35
N TYR A 64 9.83 8.66 1.45
CA TYR A 64 8.40 8.41 1.32
C TYR A 64 8.10 7.71 0.01
N SER A 65 7.58 6.49 0.08
CA SER A 65 7.27 5.70 -1.10
C SER A 65 5.78 5.75 -1.48
N VAL A 66 5.46 5.24 -2.66
CA VAL A 66 4.08 5.13 -3.14
C VAL A 66 3.77 3.65 -3.34
N LEU A 67 2.72 3.14 -2.71
CA LEU A 67 2.22 1.79 -3.05
C LEU A 67 1.77 1.79 -4.49
N LEU A 68 2.19 0.80 -5.28
CA LEU A 68 1.89 0.78 -6.71
C LEU A 68 0.40 0.90 -6.98
N ALA A 69 0.05 1.65 -8.02
CA ALA A 69 -1.34 1.82 -8.40
C ALA A 69 -1.88 0.52 -9.05
N PRO A 70 -3.19 0.24 -8.93
CA PRO A 70 -3.87 -0.81 -9.68
C PRO A 70 -3.57 -0.75 -11.17
N HIS A 71 -3.14 -1.87 -11.74
CA HIS A 71 -2.84 -2.05 -13.16
C HIS A 71 -3.00 -3.53 -13.50
N LEU A 72 -3.38 -3.85 -14.73
CA LEU A 72 -3.50 -5.24 -15.21
C LEU A 72 -2.10 -5.83 -15.49
N TYR A 73 -1.38 -6.22 -14.45
CA TYR A 73 -0.06 -6.87 -14.55
C TYR A 73 -0.17 -8.27 -15.15
N SER A 74 -1.23 -9.00 -14.83
CA SER A 74 -1.50 -10.34 -15.38
C SER A 74 -1.66 -10.36 -16.91
N ASN A 75 -2.10 -9.25 -17.48
CA ASN A 75 -2.26 -9.07 -18.93
C ASN A 75 -1.00 -8.51 -19.63
N ARG A 76 0.07 -8.20 -18.89
CA ARG A 76 1.32 -7.71 -19.49
C ARG A 76 2.11 -8.90 -20.05
N MET A 77 2.00 -9.07 -21.37
CA MET A 77 2.83 -10.00 -22.11
C MET A 77 4.27 -9.48 -22.20
N SER A 78 5.24 -10.32 -21.87
CA SER A 78 6.65 -10.13 -22.19
C SER A 78 7.14 -11.36 -22.94
N LYS A 79 8.01 -11.18 -23.95
CA LYS A 79 8.64 -12.32 -24.64
C LYS A 79 9.57 -13.10 -23.72
N ASP A 80 10.14 -12.42 -22.73
CA ASP A 80 11.22 -12.93 -21.89
C ASP A 80 10.75 -13.33 -20.49
N ARG A 81 9.45 -13.16 -20.18
CA ARG A 81 8.91 -13.40 -18.83
C ARG A 81 7.50 -13.98 -18.89
N PRO A 82 7.20 -15.00 -18.07
CA PRO A 82 5.84 -15.52 -17.96
C PRO A 82 4.90 -14.44 -17.38
N PRO A 83 3.61 -14.46 -17.75
CA PRO A 83 2.63 -13.59 -17.12
C PRO A 83 2.54 -13.87 -15.61
N VAL A 84 2.17 -12.83 -14.86
CA VAL A 84 1.93 -12.93 -13.42
C VAL A 84 0.43 -13.16 -13.15
N THR A 85 0.05 -13.45 -11.91
CA THR A 85 -1.36 -13.60 -11.53
C THR A 85 -1.93 -12.25 -11.09
N ALA A 86 -3.27 -12.16 -11.01
CA ALA A 86 -3.93 -10.96 -10.51
C ALA A 86 -3.66 -10.68 -9.02
N GLU A 87 -3.09 -11.62 -8.27
CA GLU A 87 -2.64 -11.40 -6.89
C GLU A 87 -1.20 -10.89 -6.80
N GLU A 88 -0.48 -10.73 -7.91
CA GLU A 88 0.92 -10.31 -7.88
C GLU A 88 1.10 -8.89 -7.31
N LEU A 89 0.23 -7.95 -7.69
CA LEU A 89 0.27 -6.58 -7.19
C LEU A 89 0.14 -6.50 -5.66
N PRO A 90 -0.90 -7.08 -5.01
CA PRO A 90 -1.01 -7.03 -3.56
C PRO A 90 0.12 -7.80 -2.83
N ILE A 91 0.67 -8.87 -3.43
CA ILE A 91 1.89 -9.52 -2.90
C ILE A 91 3.09 -8.55 -2.96
N PHE A 92 3.23 -7.78 -4.05
CA PHE A 92 4.28 -6.77 -4.15
C PHE A 92 4.06 -5.59 -3.19
N HIS A 93 2.81 -5.16 -2.97
CA HIS A 93 2.48 -4.17 -1.94
C HIS A 93 2.97 -4.60 -0.56
N GLN A 94 2.92 -5.88 -0.22
CA GLN A 94 3.50 -6.36 1.05
C GLN A 94 4.98 -6.06 1.17
N GLN A 95 5.76 -6.09 0.09
CA GLN A 95 7.18 -5.71 0.12
C GLN A 95 7.34 -4.20 0.36
N GLN A 96 6.52 -3.37 -0.30
CA GLN A 96 6.55 -1.92 -0.08
C GLN A 96 6.14 -1.56 1.35
N ILE A 97 5.12 -2.23 1.91
CA ILE A 97 4.67 -2.08 3.30
C ILE A 97 5.75 -2.59 4.27
N LYS A 98 6.37 -3.74 3.99
CA LYS A 98 7.47 -4.32 4.80
C LYS A 98 8.62 -3.33 4.92
N ALA A 99 8.96 -2.62 3.85
CA ALA A 99 10.05 -1.64 3.89
C ALA A 99 9.84 -0.54 4.94
N ARG A 100 8.60 -0.08 5.16
CA ARG A 100 8.28 0.88 6.24
C ARG A 100 8.67 0.38 7.62
N SER A 101 8.54 -0.92 7.87
CA SER A 101 8.91 -1.53 9.17
C SER A 101 10.41 -1.80 9.31
N MET A 102 11.14 -1.88 8.20
CA MET A 102 12.58 -2.17 8.19
C MET A 102 13.43 -0.89 8.24
N ILE A 103 13.00 0.15 7.54
CA ILE A 103 13.79 1.36 7.29
C ILE A 103 13.28 2.48 8.22
N PRO A 104 14.10 2.99 9.18
CA PRO A 104 13.73 4.16 9.97
C PRO A 104 13.40 5.37 9.10
N ASN A 105 12.58 6.30 9.58
CA ASN A 105 12.23 7.54 8.88
C ASN A 105 11.68 7.30 7.45
N THR A 106 10.87 6.25 7.30
CA THR A 106 10.21 5.87 6.05
C THR A 106 8.70 5.77 6.25
N ASP A 107 7.93 6.14 5.24
CA ASP A 107 6.49 5.88 5.18
C ASP A 107 6.06 5.67 3.72
N PHE A 108 4.78 5.37 3.49
CA PHE A 108 4.22 5.26 2.16
C PHE A 108 2.84 5.90 2.06
N VAL A 109 2.43 6.22 0.83
CA VAL A 109 1.06 6.63 0.52
C VAL A 109 0.36 5.59 -0.33
N VAL A 110 -0.95 5.41 -0.09
CA VAL A 110 -1.83 4.57 -0.90
C VAL A 110 -2.41 5.42 -2.01
N VAL A 111 -2.50 4.88 -3.23
CA VAL A 111 -3.00 5.59 -4.43
C VAL A 111 -3.98 4.74 -5.27
N SER A 112 -4.58 3.72 -4.66
CA SER A 112 -5.47 2.78 -5.35
C SER A 112 -6.72 3.43 -5.95
N ASP A 113 -7.17 4.56 -5.40
CA ASP A 113 -8.31 5.34 -5.88
C ASP A 113 -7.94 6.38 -6.96
N LEU A 114 -6.67 6.44 -7.38
CA LEU A 114 -6.16 7.45 -8.33
C LEU A 114 -5.91 6.88 -9.73
N VAL A 115 -6.58 5.79 -10.09
CA VAL A 115 -6.46 5.13 -11.40
C VAL A 115 -7.64 5.49 -12.30
N ASP A 116 -7.33 6.10 -13.44
CA ASP A 116 -8.30 6.41 -14.49
C ASP A 116 -8.47 5.25 -15.49
N LYS A 117 -7.41 4.49 -15.76
CA LYS A 117 -7.43 3.37 -16.71
C LYS A 117 -6.55 2.22 -16.25
N LEU A 118 -7.14 1.08 -15.90
CA LEU A 118 -6.40 -0.13 -15.45
C LEU A 118 -5.42 -0.74 -16.47
N ARG A 119 -5.53 -0.37 -17.75
CA ARG A 119 -4.60 -0.79 -18.80
C ARG A 119 -3.42 0.17 -18.97
N ASP A 120 -3.52 1.36 -18.39
CA ASP A 120 -2.45 2.35 -18.39
C ASP A 120 -1.69 2.28 -17.07
N ILE A 121 -0.41 1.97 -17.15
CA ILE A 121 0.45 1.88 -15.97
C ILE A 121 0.85 3.27 -15.44
N HIS A 122 0.53 4.34 -16.17
CA HIS A 122 0.85 5.72 -15.82
C HIS A 122 -0.42 6.52 -15.47
N PRO A 123 -1.02 6.33 -14.27
CA PRO A 123 -2.24 7.04 -13.90
C PRO A 123 -2.05 8.56 -13.91
N SER A 124 -3.06 9.30 -14.37
CA SER A 124 -2.94 10.73 -14.67
C SER A 124 -2.91 11.66 -13.44
N TYR A 125 -3.46 11.24 -12.29
CA TYR A 125 -3.60 12.06 -11.08
C TYR A 125 -2.32 12.21 -10.24
N LYS A 126 -1.17 12.44 -10.88
CA LYS A 126 0.14 12.58 -10.22
C LYS A 126 0.21 13.73 -9.20
N TRP A 127 -0.56 14.79 -9.41
CA TRP A 127 -0.66 15.91 -8.46
C TRP A 127 -1.28 15.49 -7.11
N LYS A 128 -2.27 14.58 -7.12
CA LYS A 128 -2.83 14.00 -5.87
C LYS A 128 -1.84 13.06 -5.18
N VAL A 129 -1.01 12.35 -5.94
CA VAL A 129 0.10 11.56 -5.36
C VAL A 129 1.07 12.49 -4.64
N GLY A 130 1.45 13.61 -5.28
CA GLY A 130 2.28 14.66 -4.68
C GLY A 130 1.64 15.27 -3.42
N GLU A 131 0.34 15.57 -3.44
CA GLU A 131 -0.39 16.07 -2.27
C GLU A 131 -0.32 15.08 -1.10
N ARG A 132 -0.54 13.78 -1.34
CA ARG A 132 -0.47 12.76 -0.29
C ARG A 132 0.94 12.63 0.29
N LEU A 133 1.97 12.65 -0.55
CA LEU A 133 3.36 12.64 -0.09
C LEU A 133 3.69 13.90 0.72
N ALA A 134 3.18 15.06 0.31
CA ALA A 134 3.32 16.30 1.04
C ALA A 134 2.65 16.22 2.43
N ARG A 135 1.48 15.58 2.56
CA ARG A 135 0.84 15.37 3.88
C ARG A 135 1.74 14.59 4.83
N VAL A 136 2.42 13.54 4.35
CA VAL A 136 3.38 12.77 5.15
C VAL A 136 4.52 13.67 5.62
N ALA A 137 5.12 14.43 4.70
CA ALA A 137 6.20 15.34 5.03
C ALA A 137 5.76 16.40 6.06
N LEU A 138 4.60 17.03 5.85
CA LEU A 138 4.07 18.05 6.75
C LEU A 138 3.87 17.51 8.17
N ALA A 139 3.24 16.33 8.28
CA ALA A 139 2.94 15.71 9.56
C ALA A 139 4.18 15.19 10.30
N LYS A 140 5.15 14.62 9.58
CA LYS A 140 6.30 13.94 10.19
C LYS A 140 7.55 14.81 10.32
N ASP A 141 7.68 15.84 9.49
CA ASP A 141 8.97 16.56 9.32
C ASP A 141 8.88 18.05 9.55
N TYR A 142 7.74 18.66 9.22
CA TYR A 142 7.52 20.11 9.34
C TYR A 142 6.75 20.48 10.62
N GLY A 143 6.52 19.52 11.52
CA GLY A 143 5.93 19.77 12.84
C GLY A 143 4.43 20.03 12.83
N LEU A 144 3.73 19.76 11.72
CA LEU A 144 2.28 19.93 11.60
C LEU A 144 1.55 18.63 11.95
N ALA A 145 1.68 18.18 13.20
CA ALA A 145 1.21 16.88 13.67
C ALA A 145 -0.31 16.66 13.52
N GLU A 146 -1.09 17.73 13.36
CA GLU A 146 -2.53 17.71 13.10
C GLU A 146 -2.89 17.30 11.65
N VAL A 147 -1.96 17.38 10.71
CA VAL A 147 -2.19 16.97 9.32
C VAL A 147 -2.39 15.47 9.28
N VAL A 148 -3.55 15.00 8.82
CA VAL A 148 -3.79 13.56 8.62
C VAL A 148 -3.05 13.10 7.35
N TRP A 149 -2.06 12.21 7.54
CA TRP A 149 -1.16 11.78 6.46
C TRP A 149 -1.38 10.35 5.95
N SER A 150 -2.10 9.52 6.71
CA SER A 150 -2.34 8.11 6.35
C SER A 150 -3.83 7.78 6.39
N GLY A 151 -4.24 6.84 5.55
CA GLY A 151 -5.59 6.28 5.55
C GLY A 151 -5.72 5.11 6.53
N PRO A 152 -6.92 4.49 6.62
CA PRO A 152 -7.18 3.44 7.58
C PRO A 152 -6.18 2.27 7.50
N CYS A 153 -5.61 1.91 8.64
CA CYS A 153 -4.75 0.73 8.77
C CYS A 153 -5.48 -0.31 9.62
N ALA A 154 -5.57 -1.55 9.17
CA ALA A 154 -6.14 -2.61 9.99
C ALA A 154 -5.19 -2.94 11.15
N ASP A 155 -5.70 -2.89 12.38
CA ASP A 155 -4.90 -3.09 13.59
C ASP A 155 -5.10 -4.50 14.17
N LYS A 156 -6.36 -4.90 14.31
CA LYS A 156 -6.77 -6.19 14.89
C LYS A 156 -8.08 -6.66 14.30
N ALA A 157 -8.29 -7.97 14.33
CA ALA A 157 -9.55 -8.58 13.94
C ALA A 157 -10.05 -9.52 15.05
N GLU A 158 -11.37 -9.60 15.22
CA GLU A 158 -12.02 -10.49 16.19
C GLU A 158 -13.16 -11.25 15.50
N VAL A 159 -13.24 -12.57 15.71
CA VAL A 159 -14.38 -13.36 15.24
C VAL A 159 -15.54 -13.16 16.20
N VAL A 160 -16.70 -12.76 15.67
CA VAL A 160 -17.93 -12.57 16.43
C VAL A 160 -19.05 -13.30 15.71
N ALA A 161 -19.46 -14.45 16.26
CA ALA A 161 -20.35 -15.39 15.60
C ALA A 161 -19.85 -15.73 14.18
N ASP A 162 -20.66 -15.49 13.15
CA ASP A 162 -20.34 -15.77 11.74
C ASP A 162 -19.78 -14.55 10.99
N SER A 163 -19.08 -13.67 11.71
CA SER A 163 -18.48 -12.46 11.16
C SER A 163 -17.09 -12.19 11.74
N ILE A 164 -16.29 -11.42 11.00
CA ILE A 164 -15.02 -10.87 11.47
C ILE A 164 -15.18 -9.37 11.64
N VAL A 165 -14.93 -8.86 12.84
CA VAL A 165 -14.90 -7.43 13.12
C VAL A 165 -13.45 -6.95 13.05
N VAL A 166 -13.15 -6.11 12.05
CA VAL A 166 -11.83 -5.51 11.86
C VAL A 166 -11.83 -4.11 12.47
N SER A 167 -10.88 -3.84 13.37
CA SER A 167 -10.64 -2.51 13.94
C SER A 167 -9.54 -1.80 13.16
N PHE A 168 -9.75 -0.53 12.86
CA PHE A 168 -8.82 0.30 12.11
C PHE A 168 -8.26 1.45 12.95
N GLY A 169 -6.98 1.72 12.76
CA GLY A 169 -6.30 2.96 13.12
C GLY A 169 -6.33 3.96 11.97
N HIS A 170 -5.74 5.15 12.15
CA HIS A 170 -5.65 6.20 11.12
C HIS A 170 -7.00 6.59 10.47
N VAL A 171 -8.07 6.53 11.27
CA VAL A 171 -9.43 6.84 10.80
C VAL A 171 -9.79 8.32 10.84
N ALA A 172 -8.89 9.19 11.34
CA ALA A 172 -9.22 10.58 11.66
C ALA A 172 -10.52 10.63 12.47
N ASP A 173 -11.58 11.29 11.99
CA ASP A 173 -12.87 11.35 12.70
C ASP A 173 -13.77 10.13 12.47
N GLY A 174 -13.44 9.27 11.50
CA GLY A 174 -14.12 7.99 11.30
C GLY A 174 -13.96 7.41 9.90
N LEU A 175 -14.47 6.20 9.72
CA LEU A 175 -14.50 5.52 8.42
C LEU A 175 -15.68 5.99 7.56
N LYS A 176 -15.49 6.06 6.25
CA LYS A 176 -16.55 6.31 5.26
C LYS A 176 -16.25 5.60 3.94
N THR A 177 -17.20 5.64 3.01
CA THR A 177 -16.96 5.27 1.60
C THR A 177 -16.77 6.51 0.73
N ASN A 178 -15.85 6.45 -0.23
CA ASN A 178 -15.59 7.57 -1.15
C ASN A 178 -16.63 7.69 -2.29
N ASN A 179 -17.50 6.69 -2.44
CA ASN A 179 -18.51 6.62 -3.51
C ASN A 179 -19.96 6.50 -2.98
N LYS A 180 -20.18 6.62 -1.66
CA LYS A 180 -21.48 6.42 -0.97
C LYS A 180 -22.11 5.03 -1.18
N GLY A 181 -21.37 4.08 -1.75
CA GLY A 181 -21.78 2.68 -1.89
C GLY A 181 -21.50 1.87 -0.64
N ARG A 182 -21.85 0.59 -0.69
CA ARG A 182 -21.42 -0.41 0.28
C ARG A 182 -19.91 -0.64 0.19
N LEU A 183 -19.27 -1.03 1.29
CA LEU A 183 -17.86 -1.41 1.27
C LEU A 183 -17.61 -2.56 0.29
N ASP A 184 -16.51 -2.46 -0.44
CA ASP A 184 -16.06 -3.42 -1.43
C ASP A 184 -14.66 -3.96 -1.10
N TRP A 185 -14.22 -4.97 -1.88
CA TRP A 185 -12.89 -5.59 -1.79
C TRP A 185 -12.52 -6.25 -0.47
N PHE A 186 -13.49 -6.61 0.35
CA PHE A 186 -13.30 -7.55 1.46
C PHE A 186 -13.51 -8.97 0.99
N GLU A 187 -12.67 -9.88 1.47
CA GLU A 187 -12.83 -11.32 1.28
C GLU A 187 -12.58 -12.02 2.62
N ILE A 188 -13.32 -13.09 2.88
CA ILE A 188 -13.13 -13.94 4.06
C ILE A 188 -13.03 -15.40 3.66
N ALA A 189 -12.37 -16.19 4.50
CA ALA A 189 -12.29 -17.64 4.34
C ALA A 189 -12.68 -18.35 5.64
N GLY A 190 -13.33 -19.50 5.50
CA GLY A 190 -13.53 -20.45 6.60
C GLY A 190 -12.31 -21.35 6.79
N LYS A 191 -12.49 -22.47 7.51
CA LYS A 191 -11.43 -23.45 7.75
C LYS A 191 -10.90 -24.13 6.48
N ASP A 192 -11.65 -24.05 5.38
CA ASP A 192 -11.23 -24.53 4.06
C ASP A 192 -10.12 -23.67 3.43
N GLY A 193 -9.88 -22.46 3.95
CA GLY A 193 -8.88 -21.52 3.44
C GLY A 193 -9.25 -20.89 2.09
N VAL A 194 -10.48 -21.08 1.61
CA VAL A 194 -10.93 -20.55 0.33
C VAL A 194 -11.53 -19.17 0.55
N PHE A 195 -10.83 -18.13 0.08
CA PHE A 195 -11.34 -16.76 0.14
C PHE A 195 -12.52 -16.56 -0.80
N ARG A 196 -13.58 -15.92 -0.29
CA ARG A 196 -14.76 -15.50 -1.04
C ARG A 196 -15.03 -14.01 -0.83
N PRO A 197 -15.54 -13.29 -1.86
CA PRO A 197 -16.00 -11.91 -1.70
C PRO A 197 -17.00 -11.80 -0.56
N ALA A 198 -16.76 -10.89 0.38
CA ALA A 198 -17.52 -10.75 1.59
C ALA A 198 -18.33 -9.45 1.61
N LEU A 199 -19.45 -9.50 2.31
CA LEU A 199 -20.21 -8.32 2.67
C LEU A 199 -19.50 -7.60 3.82
N ALA A 200 -19.45 -6.27 3.76
CA ALA A 200 -18.80 -5.46 4.78
C ALA A 200 -19.61 -4.20 5.11
N ASP A 201 -19.69 -3.87 6.40
CA ASP A 201 -20.42 -2.70 6.90
C ASP A 201 -19.63 -1.97 7.98
N ILE A 202 -19.57 -0.64 7.90
CA ILE A 202 -18.95 0.21 8.92
C ILE A 202 -19.83 0.20 10.18
N ARG A 203 -19.22 -0.02 11.35
CA ARG A 203 -19.88 0.04 12.65
C ARG A 203 -19.13 0.98 13.58
N GLY A 204 -19.80 2.05 14.00
CA GLY A 204 -19.20 3.08 14.83
C GLY A 204 -18.10 3.84 14.08
N ARG A 205 -17.12 4.36 14.82
CA ARG A 205 -16.07 5.23 14.28
C ARG A 205 -15.03 4.48 13.45
N ASN A 206 -14.60 3.30 13.91
CA ASN A 206 -13.35 2.69 13.44
C ASN A 206 -13.42 1.18 13.21
N LYS A 207 -14.62 0.59 13.13
CA LYS A 207 -14.77 -0.85 12.90
C LYS A 207 -15.49 -1.14 11.60
N VAL A 208 -15.12 -2.24 10.97
CA VAL A 208 -15.84 -2.85 9.85
C VAL A 208 -16.22 -4.27 10.26
N VAL A 209 -17.47 -4.64 10.08
CA VAL A 209 -17.96 -6.01 10.23
C VAL A 209 -17.98 -6.65 8.86
N VAL A 210 -17.27 -7.76 8.70
CA VAL A 210 -17.11 -8.49 7.44
C VAL A 210 -17.72 -9.89 7.59
N TYR A 211 -18.58 -10.30 6.67
CA TYR A 211 -19.33 -11.56 6.77
C TYR A 211 -19.73 -12.11 5.40
N HIS A 212 -20.07 -13.39 5.34
CA HIS A 212 -20.59 -14.04 4.14
C HIS A 212 -21.72 -15.00 4.54
N PRO A 213 -22.90 -14.98 3.87
CA PRO A 213 -24.06 -15.78 4.28
C PRO A 213 -23.81 -17.29 4.40
N GLU A 214 -22.87 -17.82 3.62
CA GLU A 214 -22.54 -19.25 3.59
C GLU A 214 -21.27 -19.62 4.38
N ILE A 215 -20.55 -18.65 4.98
CA ILE A 215 -19.32 -18.94 5.74
C ILE A 215 -19.63 -18.80 7.23
N VAL A 216 -19.76 -19.94 7.89
CA VAL A 216 -19.89 -20.06 9.35
C VAL A 216 -18.50 -20.05 9.97
N GLN A 217 -18.33 -19.34 11.09
CA GLN A 217 -17.05 -19.22 11.81
C GLN A 217 -15.84 -18.91 10.89
N PRO A 218 -15.84 -17.75 10.21
CA PRO A 218 -14.71 -17.34 9.37
C PRO A 218 -13.42 -17.21 10.19
N VAL A 219 -12.28 -17.62 9.59
CA VAL A 219 -10.97 -17.67 10.27
C VAL A 219 -9.92 -16.80 9.59
N GLN A 220 -10.22 -16.17 8.46
CA GLN A 220 -9.33 -15.23 7.79
C GLN A 220 -10.13 -14.12 7.11
N VAL A 221 -9.54 -12.93 7.05
CA VAL A 221 -10.04 -11.77 6.31
C VAL A 221 -8.89 -11.12 5.56
N ARG A 222 -9.13 -10.72 4.30
CA ARG A 222 -8.22 -9.91 3.49
C ARG A 222 -8.96 -8.75 2.83
N PHE A 223 -8.22 -7.73 2.42
CA PHE A 223 -8.76 -6.51 1.84
C PHE A 223 -7.88 -6.01 0.69
N GLY A 224 -8.51 -5.64 -0.42
CA GLY A 224 -7.82 -5.07 -1.59
C GLY A 224 -6.88 -6.07 -2.28
N TRP A 225 -7.17 -7.36 -2.22
CA TRP A 225 -6.26 -8.43 -2.64
C TRP A 225 -6.37 -8.80 -4.13
N HIS A 226 -6.34 -7.81 -5.02
CA HIS A 226 -6.39 -8.01 -6.46
C HIS A 226 -5.74 -6.85 -7.22
N GLU A 227 -5.17 -7.10 -8.41
CA GLU A 227 -4.47 -6.07 -9.20
C GLU A 227 -5.37 -4.94 -9.72
N THR A 228 -6.69 -5.18 -9.73
CA THR A 228 -7.71 -4.18 -10.11
C THR A 228 -8.40 -3.56 -8.90
N ALA A 229 -7.95 -3.88 -7.68
CA ALA A 229 -8.61 -3.40 -6.47
C ALA A 229 -8.49 -1.88 -6.34
N MET A 230 -9.64 -1.21 -6.42
CA MET A 230 -9.78 0.23 -6.15
C MET A 230 -10.81 0.43 -5.03
N PRO A 231 -10.47 0.09 -3.77
CA PRO A 231 -11.45 0.03 -2.70
C PRO A 231 -12.00 1.38 -2.29
N ASN A 232 -13.26 1.40 -1.87
CA ASN A 232 -13.95 2.62 -1.48
C ASN A 232 -13.79 2.98 0.01
N LEU A 233 -13.21 2.11 0.84
CA LEU A 233 -12.95 2.39 2.26
C LEU A 233 -11.89 3.48 2.42
N VAL A 234 -12.29 4.60 3.00
CA VAL A 234 -11.43 5.75 3.31
C VAL A 234 -11.67 6.24 4.73
N ASN A 235 -10.74 7.02 5.28
CA ASN A 235 -11.01 7.78 6.51
C ASN A 235 -11.82 9.06 6.22
N SER A 236 -12.14 9.83 7.27
CA SER A 236 -12.92 11.07 7.14
C SER A 236 -12.26 12.10 6.23
N GLU A 237 -10.94 12.06 6.09
CA GLU A 237 -10.13 12.93 5.21
C GLU A 237 -10.04 12.42 3.76
N GLY A 238 -10.65 11.28 3.45
CA GLY A 238 -10.65 10.71 2.10
C GLY A 238 -9.36 9.98 1.72
N LEU A 239 -8.51 9.63 2.68
CA LEU A 239 -7.32 8.80 2.42
C LEU A 239 -7.69 7.31 2.40
N PRO A 240 -7.26 6.53 1.37
CA PRO A 240 -7.61 5.12 1.22
C PRO A 240 -7.05 4.21 2.30
N ALA A 241 -7.83 3.18 2.64
CA ALA A 241 -7.37 2.12 3.51
C ALA A 241 -6.22 1.32 2.87
N ILE A 242 -5.29 0.88 3.72
CA ILE A 242 -4.13 0.09 3.32
C ILE A 242 -4.56 -1.36 3.07
N PRO A 243 -4.18 -1.98 1.94
CA PRO A 243 -4.50 -3.39 1.67
C PRO A 243 -3.80 -4.33 2.66
N PHE A 244 -4.41 -5.47 2.95
CA PHE A 244 -3.83 -6.49 3.83
C PHE A 244 -4.25 -7.90 3.41
N SER A 245 -3.35 -8.87 3.57
CA SER A 245 -3.62 -10.29 3.29
C SER A 245 -4.24 -11.03 4.48
N ARG A 246 -4.00 -10.53 5.69
CA ARG A 246 -4.49 -11.05 6.96
C ARG A 246 -4.33 -9.99 8.03
N VAL A 247 -5.11 -10.12 9.09
CA VAL A 247 -4.96 -9.36 10.34
C VAL A 247 -4.86 -10.39 11.47
N SER A 248 -4.05 -10.13 12.49
CA SER A 248 -4.00 -11.00 13.67
C SER A 248 -5.40 -11.12 14.28
N LEU A 249 -5.89 -12.35 14.39
CA LEU A 249 -7.18 -12.67 14.98
C LEU A 249 -7.01 -12.99 16.46
N SER A 250 -7.81 -12.37 17.30
CA SER A 250 -8.02 -12.80 18.69
C SER A 250 -9.36 -13.54 18.80
N GLU A 251 -9.36 -14.68 19.47
CA GLU A 251 -10.58 -15.35 19.92
C GLU A 251 -11.14 -14.60 21.15
N ARG A 252 -12.46 -14.50 21.25
CA ARG A 252 -13.16 -14.07 22.46
C ARG A 252 -13.88 -15.24 23.09
#